data_AF-A0A1Q6R8M7-F1
#
_entry.id   AF-A0A1Q6R8M7-F1
#
_cell.length_a   1.000
_cell.length_b   1.000
_cell.length_c   1.000
_cell.angle_alpha   90.00
_cell.angle_beta   90.00
_cell.angle_gamma   90.00
#
_symmetry.space_group_name_H-M   'P 1'
#
loop_
_entity.id
_entity.type
_entity.pdbx_description
1 polymer ?
#
loop_
_entity_poly.entity_id
_entity_poly.type
_entity_poly.pdbx_seq_one_letter_code
_entity_poly.pdbx_strand_id
1 'polypeptide(L)'
;MNEKRFKRWMDAIDDEFLAEAQRPLPHASAGRRWGALAACLCAAALALALWQPWSGNTASEDAADDNGGAAFSALCAAPQAEQLSASLALPENAALLTDYDLRRDESGAVTAASCTVEIDGLDYSYGAVYTTSPLPAPDGSLPGASWQMGGLTLLVYDDGAVGWYSESSGIQWYCTADDNGETLVTAFAMISAQAYTVPTAPEGAAVLGYDLLELEGETVTEVTFSENGQTWRYRMMPTMDVTERIPDISGYTGGQQTAEGQVRWCAASLHWDEGGTGCIIWKDVAPGLAYSLTVDGGASEALLNDMAARVFQPAQGEE
;
A
#
# COMPACT_ATOMS: atom_id res chain seq x y z
N MET A 1 -4.01 -19.88 -33.48
CA MET A 1 -5.36 -19.26 -33.54
C MET A 1 -5.21 -17.82 -33.07
N ASN A 2 -5.39 -16.73 -33.81
CA ASN A 2 -5.37 -16.43 -35.24
C ASN A 2 -4.94 -14.94 -35.32
N GLU A 3 -3.71 -14.64 -35.77
CA GLU A 3 -3.07 -13.30 -35.90
C GLU A 3 -3.96 -12.25 -36.57
N LYS A 4 -4.90 -12.74 -37.39
CA LYS A 4 -5.90 -11.93 -38.11
C LYS A 4 -6.98 -11.31 -37.22
N ARG A 5 -7.19 -11.79 -35.98
CA ARG A 5 -8.09 -11.16 -35.01
C ARG A 5 -7.40 -10.02 -34.25
N PHE A 6 -6.11 -10.17 -33.94
CA PHE A 6 -5.31 -9.13 -33.28
C PHE A 6 -5.17 -7.89 -34.16
N LYS A 7 -4.93 -8.09 -35.46
CA LYS A 7 -4.81 -6.98 -36.43
C LYS A 7 -6.12 -6.21 -36.65
N ARG A 8 -7.27 -6.85 -36.47
CA ARG A 8 -8.60 -6.23 -36.64
C ARG A 8 -9.01 -5.33 -35.46
N TRP A 9 -8.38 -5.52 -34.30
CA TRP A 9 -8.56 -4.67 -33.12
C TRP A 9 -7.69 -3.41 -33.24
N MET A 10 -6.49 -3.52 -33.80
CA MET A 10 -5.56 -2.40 -34.00
C MET A 10 -6.03 -1.39 -35.08
N ASP A 11 -6.80 -1.84 -36.07
CA ASP A 11 -7.37 -0.97 -37.13
C ASP A 11 -8.70 -0.29 -36.72
N ALA A 12 -9.20 -0.51 -35.50
CA ALA A 12 -10.47 0.06 -35.00
C ALA A 12 -10.28 1.27 -34.05
N ILE A 13 -9.04 1.74 -33.88
CA ILE A 13 -8.75 2.99 -33.18
C ILE A 13 -8.92 4.11 -34.21
N ASP A 14 -10.02 4.84 -34.12
CA ASP A 14 -10.38 5.94 -35.00
C ASP A 14 -9.32 7.06 -34.94
N ASP A 15 -8.79 7.43 -36.11
CA ASP A 15 -7.81 8.53 -36.30
C ASP A 15 -8.36 9.91 -35.87
N GLU A 16 -9.67 10.01 -35.57
CA GLU A 16 -10.31 11.24 -35.07
C GLU A 16 -9.87 11.59 -33.63
N PHE A 17 -9.41 10.63 -32.82
CA PHE A 17 -8.87 10.89 -31.48
C PHE A 17 -7.37 11.27 -31.46
N LEU A 18 -6.64 11.06 -32.56
CA LEU A 18 -5.21 11.41 -32.66
C LEU A 18 -4.96 12.84 -33.14
N ALA A 19 -5.99 13.55 -33.63
CA ALA A 19 -5.88 14.92 -34.11
C ALA A 19 -5.97 15.99 -33.02
N GLU A 20 -6.58 15.70 -31.85
CA GLU A 20 -6.70 16.66 -30.74
C GLU A 20 -5.46 16.65 -29.82
N ALA A 21 -4.68 15.56 -29.82
CA ALA A 21 -3.47 15.42 -28.99
C ALA A 21 -2.20 16.05 -29.60
N GLN A 22 -2.25 16.59 -30.83
CA GLN A 22 -1.11 17.17 -31.53
C GLN A 22 -1.19 18.68 -31.76
N ARG A 23 -1.99 19.43 -30.98
CA ARG A 23 -1.90 20.90 -30.98
C ARG A 23 -0.69 21.37 -30.17
N PRO A 24 0.33 21.99 -30.79
CA PRO A 24 1.49 22.48 -30.07
C PRO A 24 1.12 23.75 -29.30
N LEU A 25 1.35 23.76 -27.98
CA LEU A 25 1.30 24.96 -27.16
C LEU A 25 2.56 25.83 -27.37
N PRO A 26 2.42 27.17 -27.29
CA PRO A 26 3.42 28.10 -27.78
C PRO A 26 4.71 28.13 -26.94
N HIS A 27 5.83 28.23 -27.65
CA HIS A 27 7.18 28.35 -27.11
C HIS A 27 7.35 29.55 -26.17
N ALA A 28 7.89 29.28 -24.98
CA ALA A 28 8.65 30.26 -24.20
C ALA A 28 9.99 29.64 -23.79
N SER A 29 11.05 30.17 -24.39
CA SER A 29 12.45 29.83 -24.14
C SER A 29 12.97 30.55 -22.89
N ALA A 30 13.65 29.84 -21.98
CA ALA A 30 14.91 30.26 -21.36
C ALA A 30 15.42 29.16 -20.40
N GLY A 31 16.58 28.57 -20.73
CA GLY A 31 17.13 27.44 -20.00
C GLY A 31 17.90 27.79 -18.73
N ARG A 32 18.09 26.78 -17.88
CA ARG A 32 19.29 26.63 -17.05
C ARG A 32 19.46 25.17 -16.59
N ARG A 33 20.60 24.57 -16.93
CA ARG A 33 21.08 23.24 -16.49
C ARG A 33 21.51 23.30 -15.03
N TRP A 34 21.11 22.34 -14.20
CA TRP A 34 21.79 21.67 -13.05
C TRP A 34 20.89 20.45 -12.71
N GLY A 35 21.29 19.19 -12.52
CA GLY A 35 22.56 18.65 -12.11
C GLY A 35 22.64 18.48 -10.59
N ALA A 36 21.89 17.53 -10.01
CA ALA A 36 22.07 16.90 -8.69
C ALA A 36 20.91 15.89 -8.49
N LEU A 37 21.07 14.56 -8.52
CA LEU A 37 21.60 13.69 -7.44
C LEU A 37 21.11 14.12 -6.04
N ALA A 38 20.10 13.41 -5.54
CA ALA A 38 19.85 13.24 -4.11
C ALA A 38 19.38 11.79 -3.87
N ALA A 39 20.35 10.94 -3.56
CA ALA A 39 20.11 9.65 -2.93
C ALA A 39 19.90 9.90 -1.44
N CYS A 40 18.77 9.51 -0.87
CA CYS A 40 18.64 9.38 0.57
C CYS A 40 19.23 8.03 1.00
N LEU A 41 20.54 8.05 1.26
CA LEU A 41 21.24 7.02 2.02
C LEU A 41 20.81 7.11 3.50
N CYS A 42 19.84 6.30 3.90
CA CYS A 42 19.71 5.92 5.31
C CYS A 42 20.49 4.62 5.51
N ALA A 43 21.72 4.75 6.01
CA ALA A 43 22.55 3.63 6.43
C ALA A 43 21.95 2.99 7.68
N ALA A 44 21.21 1.89 7.50
CA ALA A 44 21.08 0.84 8.49
C ALA A 44 21.83 -0.39 7.94
N ALA A 45 22.67 -0.99 8.79
CA ALA A 45 23.67 -1.97 8.41
C ALA A 45 23.07 -3.25 7.78
N LEU A 46 23.17 -3.37 6.46
CA LEU A 46 23.07 -4.63 5.73
C LEU A 46 24.31 -5.48 6.06
N ALA A 47 24.28 -6.17 7.20
CA ALA A 47 25.20 -7.25 7.48
C ALA A 47 24.70 -8.50 6.77
N LEU A 48 25.44 -8.91 5.73
CA LEU A 48 25.33 -10.18 5.03
C LEU A 48 25.23 -11.34 6.01
N ALA A 49 24.04 -11.92 6.13
CA ALA A 49 23.83 -13.23 6.72
C ALA A 49 23.05 -14.10 5.73
N LEU A 50 23.84 -14.80 4.91
CA LEU A 50 23.56 -16.10 4.30
C LEU A 50 22.28 -16.21 3.46
N TRP A 51 22.50 -16.21 2.14
CA TRP A 51 21.65 -16.78 1.11
C TRP A 51 20.72 -17.89 1.61
N GLN A 52 19.41 -17.64 1.56
CA GLN A 52 18.43 -18.50 0.91
C GLN A 52 17.43 -17.59 0.18
N PRO A 53 17.41 -17.56 -1.16
CA PRO A 53 16.22 -17.12 -1.89
C PRO A 53 15.03 -17.93 -1.39
N TRP A 54 13.84 -17.33 -1.34
CA TRP A 54 12.61 -18.02 -0.91
C TRP A 54 12.35 -19.31 -1.73
N SER A 55 12.95 -19.44 -2.91
CA SER A 55 12.82 -20.59 -3.80
C SER A 55 14.03 -21.54 -3.77
N GLY A 56 13.80 -22.79 -3.35
CA GLY A 56 14.78 -23.86 -3.42
C GLY A 56 14.16 -25.23 -3.14
N ASN A 57 13.48 -25.79 -4.14
CA ASN A 57 12.94 -27.15 -4.09
C ASN A 57 14.05 -28.15 -4.43
N THR A 58 14.46 -29.02 -3.49
CA THR A 58 15.16 -30.28 -3.82
C THR A 58 14.78 -31.39 -2.85
N ALA A 59 14.13 -32.42 -3.39
CA ALA A 59 13.94 -33.72 -2.76
C ALA A 59 15.25 -34.54 -2.79
N SER A 60 15.58 -35.24 -1.70
CA SER A 60 15.78 -36.71 -1.64
C SER A 60 16.54 -37.20 -0.38
N GLU A 61 15.89 -38.12 0.35
CA GLU A 61 16.33 -39.41 0.93
C GLU A 61 17.35 -39.52 2.11
N ASP A 62 16.84 -40.20 3.15
CA ASP A 62 17.45 -41.15 4.12
C ASP A 62 18.44 -40.72 5.23
N ALA A 63 17.97 -40.71 6.50
CA ALA A 63 18.09 -41.83 7.48
C ALA A 63 18.12 -41.40 8.98
N ALA A 64 17.15 -41.94 9.74
CA ALA A 64 17.15 -42.40 11.15
C ALA A 64 17.52 -41.50 12.37
N ASP A 65 16.50 -41.38 13.25
CA ASP A 65 16.45 -41.36 14.73
C ASP A 65 17.25 -40.33 15.57
N ASP A 66 16.52 -39.35 16.13
CA ASP A 66 16.58 -39.01 17.57
C ASP A 66 15.24 -38.38 18.06
N ASN A 67 14.43 -39.15 18.80
CA ASN A 67 13.02 -38.85 19.11
C ASN A 67 12.82 -38.03 20.41
N GLY A 68 13.81 -37.21 20.80
CA GLY A 68 13.73 -36.35 22.00
C GLY A 68 13.58 -34.85 21.70
N GLY A 69 14.22 -34.35 20.63
CA GLY A 69 14.17 -32.94 20.23
C GLY A 69 13.04 -32.62 19.24
N ALA A 70 12.69 -33.58 18.38
CA ALA A 70 11.63 -33.41 17.37
C ALA A 70 10.26 -33.17 17.98
N ALA A 71 9.95 -33.79 19.14
CA ALA A 71 8.68 -33.58 19.82
C ALA A 71 8.55 -32.15 20.38
N PHE A 72 9.61 -31.60 21.00
CA PHE A 72 9.60 -30.24 21.54
C PHE A 72 9.56 -29.18 20.44
N SER A 73 10.33 -29.35 19.36
CA SER A 73 10.24 -28.49 18.17
C SER A 73 8.86 -28.57 17.50
N ALA A 74 8.26 -29.76 17.37
CA ALA A 74 6.91 -29.93 16.82
C ALA A 74 5.83 -29.29 17.72
N LEU A 75 6.00 -29.32 19.05
CA LEU A 75 5.14 -28.67 20.03
C LEU A 75 5.21 -27.14 19.96
N CYS A 76 6.35 -26.56 19.56
CA CYS A 76 6.49 -25.13 19.28
C CYS A 76 6.10 -24.73 17.85
N ALA A 77 6.13 -25.66 16.90
CA ALA A 77 5.83 -25.39 15.50
C ALA A 77 4.33 -25.21 15.21
N ALA A 78 3.45 -25.90 15.92
CA ALA A 78 1.99 -25.73 15.77
C ALA A 78 1.49 -24.31 16.11
N PRO A 79 1.84 -23.71 17.27
CA PRO A 79 1.42 -22.34 17.57
C PRO A 79 2.07 -21.31 16.64
N GLN A 80 3.29 -21.55 16.15
CA GLN A 80 3.95 -20.68 15.16
C GLN A 80 3.26 -20.75 13.79
N ALA A 81 2.84 -21.95 13.35
CA ALA A 81 2.07 -22.15 12.13
C ALA A 81 0.72 -21.41 12.20
N GLU A 82 0.00 -21.57 13.31
CA GLU A 82 -1.29 -20.90 13.54
C GLU A 82 -1.11 -19.38 13.57
N GLN A 83 -0.08 -18.88 14.27
CA GLN A 83 0.19 -17.44 14.35
C GLN A 83 0.49 -16.83 12.97
N LEU A 84 1.37 -17.46 12.18
CA LEU A 84 1.76 -16.92 10.89
C LEU A 84 0.62 -17.04 9.87
N SER A 85 -0.12 -18.14 9.88
CA SER A 85 -1.32 -18.29 9.03
C SER A 85 -2.41 -17.29 9.43
N ALA A 86 -2.60 -17.02 10.73
CA ALA A 86 -3.54 -16.00 11.20
C ALA A 86 -3.11 -14.57 10.84
N SER A 87 -1.81 -14.34 10.65
CA SER A 87 -1.29 -13.04 10.17
C SER A 87 -1.62 -12.77 8.70
N LEU A 88 -1.94 -13.81 7.92
CA LEU A 88 -2.42 -13.70 6.54
C LEU A 88 -3.92 -13.34 6.53
N ALA A 89 -4.26 -12.24 7.19
CA ALA A 89 -5.62 -11.71 7.23
C ALA A 89 -6.10 -11.36 5.80
N LEU A 90 -7.37 -11.66 5.54
CA LEU A 90 -7.99 -11.50 4.23
C LEU A 90 -9.06 -10.40 4.28
N PRO A 91 -9.16 -9.53 3.25
CA PRO A 91 -10.28 -8.61 3.13
C PRO A 91 -11.58 -9.37 2.86
N GLU A 92 -12.73 -8.73 3.13
CA GLU A 92 -14.04 -9.41 3.08
C GLU A 92 -14.42 -10.00 1.71
N ASN A 93 -13.89 -9.43 0.61
CA ASN A 93 -14.12 -9.90 -0.74
C ASN A 93 -13.11 -10.97 -1.22
N ALA A 94 -12.19 -11.41 -0.37
CA ALA A 94 -11.20 -12.42 -0.71
C ALA A 94 -11.65 -13.84 -0.41
N ALA A 95 -11.27 -14.78 -1.27
CA ALA A 95 -11.44 -16.21 -1.04
C ALA A 95 -10.08 -16.92 -0.99
N LEU A 96 -9.88 -17.78 0.00
CA LEU A 96 -8.70 -18.65 0.08
C LEU A 96 -8.86 -19.80 -0.93
N LEU A 97 -7.94 -19.90 -1.90
CA LEU A 97 -7.96 -20.93 -2.94
C LEU A 97 -7.15 -22.17 -2.56
N THR A 98 -6.10 -22.00 -1.75
CA THR A 98 -5.23 -23.10 -1.33
C THR A 98 -5.11 -23.15 0.19
N ASP A 99 -4.85 -24.33 0.73
CA ASP A 99 -4.34 -24.43 2.11
C ASP A 99 -3.01 -23.68 2.25
N TYR A 100 -2.64 -23.36 3.48
CA TYR A 100 -1.36 -22.72 3.77
C TYR A 100 -0.19 -23.67 3.52
N ASP A 101 0.74 -23.25 2.66
CA ASP A 101 2.05 -23.87 2.53
C ASP A 101 2.99 -23.28 3.60
N LEU A 102 3.61 -24.16 4.39
CA LEU A 102 4.41 -23.79 5.55
C LEU A 102 5.86 -24.18 5.34
N ARG A 103 6.74 -23.18 5.34
CA ARG A 103 8.19 -23.40 5.34
C ARG A 103 8.72 -23.57 6.76
N ARG A 104 9.60 -24.55 6.94
CA ARG A 104 10.28 -24.80 8.21
C ARG A 104 11.79 -24.75 8.06
N ASP A 105 12.49 -24.37 9.12
CA ASP A 105 13.95 -24.48 9.19
C ASP A 105 14.41 -25.91 9.55
N GLU A 106 15.73 -26.11 9.65
CA GLU A 106 16.33 -27.39 10.02
C GLU A 106 15.92 -27.88 11.42
N SER A 107 15.50 -26.98 12.30
CA SER A 107 15.01 -27.31 13.65
C SER A 107 13.54 -27.73 13.66
N GLY A 108 12.84 -27.58 12.53
CA GLY A 108 11.41 -27.83 12.37
C GLY A 108 10.51 -26.64 12.76
N ALA A 109 11.09 -25.48 13.08
CA ALA A 109 10.33 -24.26 13.41
C ALA A 109 9.76 -23.63 12.13
N VAL A 110 8.55 -23.08 12.21
CA VAL A 110 7.90 -22.43 11.05
C VAL A 110 8.52 -21.06 10.82
N THR A 111 8.98 -20.81 9.59
CA THR A 111 9.67 -19.57 9.19
C THR A 111 8.88 -18.75 8.18
N ALA A 112 8.03 -19.38 7.38
CA ALA A 112 7.17 -18.71 6.42
C ALA A 112 5.85 -19.46 6.23
N ALA A 113 4.81 -18.74 5.82
CA ALA A 113 3.53 -19.28 5.38
C ALA A 113 3.12 -18.58 4.07
N SER A 114 2.51 -19.31 3.14
CA SER A 114 1.95 -18.73 1.92
C SER A 114 0.69 -19.44 1.48
N CYS A 115 -0.15 -18.73 0.74
CA CYS A 115 -1.35 -19.26 0.11
C CYS A 115 -1.66 -18.50 -1.19
N THR A 116 -2.57 -19.05 -1.99
CA THR A 116 -3.20 -18.35 -3.10
C THR A 116 -4.57 -17.85 -2.67
N VAL A 117 -4.88 -16.60 -2.99
CA VAL A 117 -6.17 -15.97 -2.70
C VAL A 117 -6.77 -15.40 -3.97
N GLU A 118 -8.08 -15.52 -4.13
CA GLU A 118 -8.85 -14.88 -5.20
C GLU A 118 -9.44 -13.58 -4.66
N ILE A 119 -9.20 -12.47 -5.38
CA ILE A 119 -9.83 -11.17 -5.11
C ILE A 119 -10.33 -10.63 -6.44
N ASP A 120 -11.64 -10.36 -6.51
CA ASP A 120 -12.32 -9.85 -7.70
C ASP A 120 -12.05 -10.68 -8.98
N GLY A 121 -11.90 -12.00 -8.82
CA GLY A 121 -11.66 -12.95 -9.91
C GLY A 121 -10.22 -13.01 -10.40
N LEU A 122 -9.27 -12.44 -9.65
CA LEU A 122 -7.83 -12.52 -9.91
C LEU A 122 -7.12 -13.26 -8.77
N ASP A 123 -6.14 -14.08 -9.14
CA ASP A 123 -5.36 -14.88 -8.20
C ASP A 123 -4.11 -14.12 -7.75
N TYR A 124 -3.88 -14.12 -6.44
CA TYR A 124 -2.73 -13.51 -5.80
C TYR A 124 -1.98 -14.54 -4.95
N SER A 125 -0.66 -14.56 -5.08
CA SER A 125 0.21 -15.24 -4.13
C SER A 125 0.44 -14.33 -2.93
N TYR A 126 -0.03 -14.77 -1.76
CA TYR A 126 0.07 -14.04 -0.50
C TYR A 126 0.90 -14.83 0.51
N GLY A 127 1.89 -14.20 1.11
CA GLY A 127 2.76 -14.88 2.07
C GLY A 127 3.30 -13.98 3.16
N ALA A 128 3.79 -14.62 4.21
CA ALA A 128 4.35 -14.00 5.41
C ALA A 128 5.62 -14.74 5.83
N VAL A 129 6.62 -14.01 6.29
CA VAL A 129 7.91 -14.54 6.75
C VAL A 129 8.35 -13.82 8.02
N TYR A 130 8.85 -14.59 8.99
CA TYR A 130 9.51 -14.00 10.16
C TYR A 130 10.87 -13.43 9.77
N THR A 131 11.11 -12.17 10.12
CA THR A 131 12.37 -11.48 9.84
C THR A 131 12.61 -10.34 10.82
N THR A 132 13.86 -9.94 10.96
CA THR A 132 14.27 -8.78 11.79
C THR A 132 14.56 -7.53 10.96
N SER A 133 14.50 -7.64 9.64
CA SER A 133 14.68 -6.53 8.71
C SER A 133 13.99 -6.81 7.38
N PRO A 134 13.72 -5.78 6.56
CA PRO A 134 13.17 -5.95 5.23
C PRO A 134 14.00 -6.91 4.37
N LEU A 135 13.33 -7.89 3.75
CA LEU A 135 13.91 -8.89 2.87
C LEU A 135 13.64 -8.57 1.39
N PRO A 136 14.51 -9.05 0.48
CA PRO A 136 14.20 -9.10 -0.96
C PRO A 136 12.90 -9.89 -1.23
N ALA A 137 12.36 -9.73 -2.44
CA ALA A 137 11.25 -10.55 -2.93
C ALA A 137 11.64 -12.04 -2.98
N PRO A 138 10.66 -12.96 -3.10
CA PRO A 138 10.92 -14.40 -3.13
C PRO A 138 11.92 -14.87 -4.20
N ASP A 139 11.96 -14.18 -5.32
CA ASP A 139 12.88 -14.40 -6.44
C ASP A 139 14.30 -13.83 -6.20
N GLY A 140 14.51 -13.12 -5.08
CA GLY A 140 15.75 -12.45 -4.69
C GLY A 140 15.85 -11.00 -5.16
N SER A 141 14.84 -10.45 -5.85
CA SER A 141 14.84 -9.08 -6.32
C SER A 141 14.76 -8.09 -5.15
N LEU A 142 15.56 -7.03 -5.22
CA LEU A 142 15.48 -5.94 -4.25
C LEU A 142 14.29 -5.04 -4.59
N PRO A 143 13.65 -4.40 -3.59
CA PRO A 143 12.61 -3.43 -3.86
C PRO A 143 13.19 -2.26 -4.68
N GLY A 144 12.48 -1.87 -5.74
CA GLY A 144 12.79 -0.69 -6.51
C GLY A 144 12.58 0.59 -5.69
N ALA A 145 11.66 0.53 -4.72
CA ALA A 145 11.44 1.60 -3.76
C ALA A 145 10.90 1.08 -2.41
N SER A 146 11.19 1.83 -1.35
CA SER A 146 10.81 1.52 0.02
C SER A 146 10.38 2.76 0.78
N TRP A 147 9.31 2.66 1.58
CA TRP A 147 8.72 3.81 2.27
C TRP A 147 8.23 3.46 3.67
N GLN A 148 8.19 4.46 4.55
CA GLN A 148 7.61 4.32 5.89
C GLN A 148 6.14 4.73 5.89
N MET A 149 5.28 3.90 6.48
CA MET A 149 3.84 4.11 6.56
C MET A 149 3.32 3.59 7.90
N GLY A 150 3.02 4.49 8.85
CA GLY A 150 2.28 4.12 10.07
C GLY A 150 2.83 2.93 10.87
N GLY A 151 4.16 2.80 10.98
CA GLY A 151 4.83 1.68 11.65
C GLY A 151 5.14 0.47 10.75
N LEU A 152 4.83 0.57 9.46
CA LEU A 152 5.21 -0.38 8.42
C LEU A 152 6.29 0.21 7.50
N THR A 153 7.14 -0.66 6.97
CA THR A 153 7.97 -0.38 5.80
C THR A 153 7.33 -1.02 4.58
N LEU A 154 6.77 -0.23 3.68
CA LEU A 154 6.23 -0.70 2.39
C LEU A 154 7.38 -0.87 1.38
N LEU A 155 7.35 -1.95 0.61
CA LEU A 155 8.37 -2.39 -0.33
C LEU A 155 7.68 -2.63 -1.68
N VAL A 156 8.04 -1.86 -2.71
CA VAL A 156 7.51 -2.07 -4.07
C VAL A 156 8.63 -2.57 -4.97
N TYR A 157 8.37 -3.68 -5.64
CA TYR A 157 9.31 -4.37 -6.51
C TYR A 157 9.04 -4.03 -7.98
N ASP A 158 10.08 -4.13 -8.81
CA ASP A 158 10.01 -3.74 -10.24
C ASP A 158 9.04 -4.61 -11.07
N ASP A 159 8.75 -5.81 -10.58
CA ASP A 159 7.78 -6.75 -11.16
C ASP A 159 6.31 -6.43 -10.77
N GLY A 160 6.10 -5.39 -9.96
CA GLY A 160 4.77 -4.99 -9.48
C GLY A 160 4.31 -5.72 -8.22
N ALA A 161 5.15 -6.59 -7.64
CA ALA A 161 4.87 -7.16 -6.34
C ALA A 161 5.00 -6.12 -5.23
N VAL A 162 4.30 -6.37 -4.12
CA VAL A 162 4.28 -5.47 -2.97
C VAL A 162 4.53 -6.26 -1.69
N GLY A 163 5.50 -5.83 -0.91
CA GLY A 163 5.76 -6.31 0.43
C GLY A 163 5.56 -5.23 1.47
N TRP A 164 5.27 -5.62 2.71
CA TRP A 164 5.25 -4.70 3.84
C TRP A 164 5.85 -5.38 5.07
N TYR A 165 6.70 -4.67 5.78
CA TYR A 165 7.40 -5.16 6.97
C TYR A 165 6.96 -4.40 8.21
N SER A 166 6.69 -5.13 9.29
CA SER A 166 6.38 -4.58 10.61
C SER A 166 7.49 -4.93 11.59
N GLU A 167 8.20 -3.93 12.09
CA GLU A 167 9.24 -4.12 13.11
C GLU A 167 8.66 -4.64 14.43
N SER A 168 7.44 -4.22 14.79
CA SER A 168 6.78 -4.63 16.04
C SER A 168 6.38 -6.10 16.06
N SER A 169 6.01 -6.67 14.92
CA SER A 169 5.67 -8.09 14.80
C SER A 169 6.86 -8.95 14.38
N GLY A 170 7.88 -8.36 13.75
CA GLY A 170 8.99 -9.10 13.13
C GLY A 170 8.51 -9.95 11.94
N ILE A 171 7.49 -9.49 11.23
CA ILE A 171 6.90 -10.18 10.08
C ILE A 171 6.99 -9.26 8.86
N GLN A 172 7.41 -9.83 7.73
CA GLN A 172 7.23 -9.25 6.42
C GLN A 172 6.18 -10.05 5.67
N TRP A 173 5.21 -9.36 5.09
CA TRP A 173 4.24 -9.91 4.16
C TRP A 173 4.62 -9.56 2.73
N TYR A 174 4.09 -10.34 1.80
CA TYR A 174 4.33 -10.19 0.37
C TYR A 174 3.08 -10.61 -0.41
N CYS A 175 2.72 -9.80 -1.40
CA CYS A 175 1.63 -10.06 -2.33
C CYS A 175 2.13 -9.86 -3.76
N THR A 176 1.81 -10.80 -4.63
CA THR A 176 2.02 -10.65 -6.08
C THR A 176 0.81 -11.21 -6.84
N ALA A 177 0.49 -10.59 -7.96
CA ALA A 177 -0.55 -11.06 -8.88
C ALA A 177 0.06 -12.02 -9.91
N ASP A 178 -0.67 -13.06 -10.29
CA ASP A 178 -0.18 -14.00 -11.31
C ASP A 178 -0.12 -13.37 -12.72
N ASP A 179 -1.00 -12.41 -13.03
CA ASP A 179 -0.93 -11.53 -14.22
C ASP A 179 -1.96 -10.37 -14.12
N ASN A 180 -1.59 -9.16 -14.57
CA ASN A 180 -2.48 -7.97 -14.74
C ASN A 180 -3.28 -7.51 -13.50
N GLY A 181 -2.88 -7.90 -12.28
CA GLY A 181 -3.54 -7.47 -11.06
C GLY A 181 -3.15 -6.07 -10.59
N GLU A 182 -4.07 -5.40 -9.90
CA GLU A 182 -3.79 -4.15 -9.19
C GLU A 182 -3.15 -4.49 -7.82
N THR A 183 -1.92 -5.03 -7.84
CA THR A 183 -1.26 -5.57 -6.65
C THR A 183 -1.15 -4.56 -5.51
N LEU A 184 -0.93 -3.27 -5.82
CA LEU A 184 -0.87 -2.23 -4.81
C LEU A 184 -2.23 -2.04 -4.12
N VAL A 185 -3.32 -1.96 -4.88
CA VAL A 185 -4.69 -1.87 -4.35
C VAL A 185 -4.98 -3.07 -3.44
N THR A 186 -4.61 -4.26 -3.91
CA THR A 186 -4.80 -5.52 -3.16
C THR A 186 -3.97 -5.55 -1.88
N ALA A 187 -2.71 -5.14 -1.93
CA ALA A 187 -1.84 -5.07 -0.75
C ALA A 187 -2.41 -4.10 0.30
N PHE A 188 -2.92 -2.94 -0.11
CA PHE A 188 -3.57 -2.00 0.81
C PHE A 188 -4.83 -2.58 1.47
N ALA A 189 -5.65 -3.32 0.73
CA ALA A 189 -6.79 -4.03 1.30
C ALA A 189 -6.35 -5.10 2.34
N MET A 190 -5.28 -5.84 2.07
CA MET A 190 -4.71 -6.82 3.01
C MET A 190 -4.13 -6.14 4.26
N ILE A 191 -3.39 -5.05 4.10
CA ILE A 191 -2.83 -4.25 5.22
C ILE A 191 -3.97 -3.73 6.11
N SER A 192 -5.06 -3.26 5.51
CA SER A 192 -6.26 -2.85 6.25
C SER A 192 -6.91 -4.02 7.00
N ALA A 193 -7.02 -5.20 6.37
CA ALA A 193 -7.55 -6.41 7.01
C ALA A 193 -6.69 -6.90 8.19
N GLN A 194 -5.39 -6.59 8.18
CA GLN A 194 -4.46 -6.82 9.30
C GLN A 194 -4.59 -5.77 10.42
N ALA A 195 -5.55 -4.85 10.32
CA ALA A 195 -5.78 -3.74 11.24
C ALA A 195 -4.61 -2.73 11.33
N TYR A 196 -3.76 -2.67 10.30
CA TYR A 196 -2.83 -1.54 10.15
C TYR A 196 -3.54 -0.35 9.53
N THR A 197 -3.16 0.85 9.97
CA THR A 197 -3.75 2.10 9.49
C THR A 197 -3.21 2.46 8.12
N VAL A 198 -4.10 2.52 7.13
CA VAL A 198 -3.84 2.93 5.75
C VAL A 198 -4.96 3.81 5.23
N PRO A 199 -4.72 4.67 4.23
CA PRO A 199 -5.81 5.42 3.62
C PRO A 199 -6.75 4.46 2.89
N THR A 200 -8.02 4.43 3.28
CA THR A 200 -9.02 3.52 2.70
C THR A 200 -10.20 4.34 2.18
N ALA A 201 -10.67 4.01 0.98
CA ALA A 201 -11.89 4.60 0.44
C ALA A 201 -13.10 4.22 1.32
N PRO A 202 -14.13 5.06 1.41
CA PRO A 202 -15.30 4.74 2.22
C PRO A 202 -16.11 3.61 1.56
N GLU A 203 -16.92 2.92 2.35
CA GLU A 203 -17.82 1.87 1.85
C GLU A 203 -18.70 2.42 0.72
N GLY A 204 -18.81 1.67 -0.38
CA GLY A 204 -19.61 2.02 -1.56
C GLY A 204 -18.90 2.91 -2.59
N ALA A 205 -17.70 3.43 -2.29
CA ALA A 205 -16.89 4.14 -3.27
C ALA A 205 -16.13 3.18 -4.20
N ALA A 206 -15.97 3.57 -5.47
CA ALA A 206 -15.13 2.84 -6.41
C ALA A 206 -13.69 3.33 -6.28
N VAL A 207 -12.80 2.47 -5.78
CA VAL A 207 -11.36 2.73 -5.74
C VAL A 207 -10.84 2.82 -7.17
N LEU A 208 -10.13 3.91 -7.48
CA LEU A 208 -9.51 4.15 -8.78
C LEU A 208 -8.02 3.84 -8.77
N GLY A 209 -7.41 3.80 -7.59
CA GLY A 209 -6.01 3.41 -7.43
C GLY A 209 -5.40 3.92 -6.14
N TYR A 210 -4.22 3.40 -5.84
CA TYR A 210 -3.33 3.87 -4.78
C TYR A 210 -2.07 4.47 -5.39
N ASP A 211 -1.53 5.49 -4.75
CA ASP A 211 -0.26 6.12 -5.14
C ASP A 211 0.61 6.43 -3.91
N LEU A 212 1.91 6.52 -4.13
CA LEU A 212 2.92 6.89 -3.15
C LEU A 212 3.68 8.09 -3.69
N LEU A 213 3.51 9.23 -3.05
CA LEU A 213 3.98 10.52 -3.54
C LEU A 213 4.92 11.18 -2.54
N GLU A 214 5.92 11.87 -3.08
CA GLU A 214 6.84 12.69 -2.28
C GLU A 214 6.31 14.12 -2.24
N LEU A 215 5.99 14.63 -1.04
CA LEU A 215 5.60 16.02 -0.81
C LEU A 215 6.52 16.64 0.22
N GLU A 216 7.22 17.70 -0.18
CA GLU A 216 8.16 18.44 0.68
C GLU A 216 9.25 17.55 1.34
N GLY A 217 9.64 16.46 0.68
CA GLY A 217 10.62 15.49 1.19
C GLY A 217 10.02 14.43 2.13
N GLU A 218 8.72 14.46 2.36
CA GLU A 218 7.98 13.46 3.13
C GLU A 218 7.22 12.51 2.20
N THR A 219 7.06 11.26 2.63
CA THR A 219 6.27 10.28 1.88
C THR A 219 4.82 10.33 2.29
N VAL A 220 3.94 10.48 1.31
CA VAL A 220 2.50 10.52 1.49
C VAL A 220 1.89 9.37 0.72
N THR A 221 1.00 8.63 1.37
CA THR A 221 0.18 7.61 0.71
C THR A 221 -1.14 8.23 0.27
N GLU A 222 -1.57 7.96 -0.96
CA GLU A 222 -2.83 8.43 -1.52
C GLU A 222 -3.69 7.25 -1.95
N VAL A 223 -4.99 7.31 -1.64
CA VAL A 223 -6.02 6.55 -2.35
C VAL A 223 -6.86 7.52 -3.16
N THR A 224 -7.01 7.24 -4.45
CA THR A 224 -7.96 7.92 -5.33
C THR A 224 -9.20 7.05 -5.45
N PHE A 225 -10.37 7.64 -5.25
CA PHE A 225 -11.64 6.94 -5.40
C PHE A 225 -12.71 7.85 -6.00
N SER A 226 -13.76 7.25 -6.53
CA SER A 226 -14.93 7.97 -7.04
C SER A 226 -16.18 7.63 -6.23
N GLU A 227 -16.95 8.66 -5.94
CA GLU A 227 -18.25 8.52 -5.29
C GLU A 227 -19.19 9.64 -5.74
N ASN A 228 -20.44 9.30 -6.08
CA ASN A 228 -21.46 10.26 -6.52
C ASN A 228 -20.99 11.19 -7.68
N GLY A 229 -20.19 10.64 -8.60
CA GLY A 229 -19.66 11.38 -9.76
C GLY A 229 -18.54 12.36 -9.45
N GLN A 230 -18.03 12.40 -8.21
CA GLN A 230 -16.87 13.20 -7.80
C GLN A 230 -15.64 12.30 -7.67
N THR A 231 -14.47 12.86 -7.95
CA THR A 231 -13.18 12.19 -7.70
C THR A 231 -12.57 12.74 -6.43
N TRP A 232 -12.21 11.83 -5.55
CA TRP A 232 -11.62 12.13 -4.25
C TRP A 232 -10.19 11.61 -4.18
N ARG A 233 -9.33 12.38 -3.52
CA ARG A 233 -7.98 11.97 -3.14
C ARG A 233 -7.86 12.05 -1.63
N TYR A 234 -7.69 10.89 -0.99
CA TYR A 234 -7.46 10.80 0.44
C TYR A 234 -6.01 10.44 0.70
N ARG A 235 -5.33 11.30 1.45
CA ARG A 235 -3.90 11.20 1.73
C ARG A 235 -3.63 11.03 3.21
N MET A 236 -2.57 10.28 3.50
CA MET A 236 -2.07 10.02 4.83
C MET A 236 -0.54 10.13 4.86
N MET A 237 0.00 10.72 5.92
CA MET A 237 1.44 10.89 6.12
C MET A 237 1.79 10.76 7.62
N PRO A 238 2.83 10.00 7.99
CA PRO A 238 3.35 10.03 9.35
C PRO A 238 3.94 11.40 9.69
N THR A 239 3.77 11.86 10.92
CA THR A 239 4.35 13.11 11.39
C THR A 239 4.81 13.00 12.84
N MET A 240 6.03 13.49 13.08
CA MET A 240 6.59 13.63 14.44
C MET A 240 6.21 14.97 15.08
N ASP A 241 5.45 15.82 14.37
CA ASP A 241 5.00 17.10 14.88
C ASP A 241 3.85 16.93 15.87
N VAL A 242 4.17 17.04 17.16
CA VAL A 242 3.22 16.96 18.28
C VAL A 242 2.50 18.27 18.58
N THR A 243 2.70 19.34 17.80
CA THR A 243 2.01 20.62 17.99
C THR A 243 0.56 20.55 17.49
N GLU A 244 -0.22 21.62 17.63
CA GLU A 244 -1.56 21.71 17.03
C GLU A 244 -1.52 22.07 15.54
N ARG A 245 -0.33 22.32 14.96
CA ARG A 245 -0.20 22.66 13.55
C ARG A 245 -0.61 21.48 12.67
N ILE A 246 -1.53 21.70 11.74
CA ILE A 246 -1.96 20.70 10.76
C ILE A 246 -1.07 20.84 9.51
N PRO A 247 -0.24 19.84 9.16
CA PRO A 247 0.50 19.85 7.91
C PRO A 247 -0.48 19.78 6.72
N ASP A 248 -0.25 20.63 5.72
CA ASP A 248 -1.02 20.56 4.48
C ASP A 248 -0.35 19.59 3.50
N ILE A 249 -0.93 18.40 3.38
CA ILE A 249 -0.51 17.37 2.42
C ILE A 249 -1.46 17.26 1.22
N SER A 250 -2.40 18.21 1.08
CA SER A 250 -3.45 18.16 0.05
C SER A 250 -2.93 18.51 -1.35
N GLY A 251 -1.86 19.29 -1.46
CA GLY A 251 -1.39 19.86 -2.72
C GLY A 251 -2.39 20.81 -3.38
N TYR A 252 -3.46 21.18 -2.67
CA TYR A 252 -4.48 22.12 -3.12
C TYR A 252 -4.03 23.56 -2.83
N THR A 253 -4.08 24.43 -3.84
CA THR A 253 -3.62 25.82 -3.72
C THR A 253 -4.75 26.85 -3.83
N GLY A 254 -6.01 26.39 -3.96
CA GLY A 254 -7.19 27.26 -4.03
C GLY A 254 -7.73 27.60 -2.63
N GLY A 255 -9.01 27.95 -2.55
CA GLY A 255 -9.67 28.20 -1.25
C GLY A 255 -10.04 29.65 -1.01
N GLN A 256 -10.92 30.22 -1.84
CA GLN A 256 -11.54 31.52 -1.54
C GLN A 256 -12.38 31.47 -0.25
N GLN A 257 -12.87 30.29 0.13
CA GLN A 257 -13.54 30.04 1.40
C GLN A 257 -12.64 29.20 2.30
N THR A 258 -12.68 29.52 3.60
CA THR A 258 -11.99 28.76 4.65
C THR A 258 -12.89 28.58 5.86
N ALA A 259 -12.72 27.46 6.56
CA ALA A 259 -13.38 27.19 7.82
C ALA A 259 -12.47 26.34 8.72
N GLU A 260 -12.63 26.50 10.03
CA GLU A 260 -12.09 25.56 11.02
C GLU A 260 -13.21 24.60 11.41
N GLY A 261 -12.87 23.33 11.57
CA GLY A 261 -13.81 22.26 11.84
C GLY A 261 -13.20 21.15 12.69
N GLN A 262 -13.89 20.01 12.71
CA GLN A 262 -13.46 18.84 13.46
C GLN A 262 -13.83 17.58 12.70
N VAL A 263 -12.86 16.70 12.48
CA VAL A 263 -13.09 15.34 11.98
C VAL A 263 -13.01 14.40 13.19
N ARG A 264 -14.17 13.94 13.66
CA ARG A 264 -14.32 13.26 14.96
C ARG A 264 -13.79 14.12 16.12
N TRP A 265 -12.62 13.79 16.68
CA TRP A 265 -11.96 14.57 17.73
C TRP A 265 -10.80 15.43 17.20
N CYS A 266 -10.33 15.18 15.98
CA CYS A 266 -9.19 15.89 15.39
C CYS A 266 -9.61 17.28 14.92
N ALA A 267 -8.85 18.31 15.32
CA ALA A 267 -8.99 19.63 14.72
C ALA A 267 -8.72 19.55 13.21
N ALA A 268 -9.51 20.26 12.43
CA ALA A 268 -9.45 20.24 10.98
C ALA A 268 -9.56 21.66 10.40
N SER A 269 -8.88 21.88 9.28
CA SER A 269 -9.00 23.13 8.51
C SER A 269 -9.48 22.81 7.10
N LEU A 270 -10.42 23.62 6.61
CA LEU A 270 -11.06 23.45 5.31
C LEU A 270 -10.73 24.62 4.41
N HIS A 271 -10.48 24.33 3.13
CA HIS A 271 -10.23 25.32 2.09
C HIS A 271 -10.97 24.90 0.82
N TRP A 272 -11.86 25.74 0.28
CA TRP A 272 -12.60 25.37 -0.93
C TRP A 272 -12.99 26.57 -1.79
N ASP A 273 -13.24 26.29 -3.06
CA ASP A 273 -13.94 27.18 -3.98
C ASP A 273 -15.37 26.66 -4.16
N GLU A 274 -16.38 27.48 -3.90
CA GLU A 274 -17.79 27.03 -3.87
C GLU A 274 -18.21 26.35 -5.18
N GLY A 275 -18.61 25.07 -5.09
CA GLY A 275 -18.97 24.22 -6.24
C GLY A 275 -17.79 23.77 -7.11
N GLY A 276 -16.57 24.21 -6.80
CA GLY A 276 -15.32 23.84 -7.44
C GLY A 276 -14.56 22.77 -6.65
N THR A 277 -13.23 22.90 -6.62
CA THR A 277 -12.33 22.01 -5.87
C THR A 277 -12.28 22.45 -4.39
N GLY A 278 -11.98 21.52 -3.50
CA GLY A 278 -11.74 21.84 -2.10
C GLY A 278 -11.02 20.74 -1.36
N CYS A 279 -10.44 21.08 -0.22
CA CYS A 279 -9.79 20.14 0.67
C CYS A 279 -10.17 20.37 2.13
N ILE A 280 -10.07 19.29 2.90
CA ILE A 280 -10.06 19.30 4.37
C ILE A 280 -8.79 18.59 4.83
N ILE A 281 -8.08 19.21 5.76
CA ILE A 281 -6.85 18.67 6.37
C ILE A 281 -7.06 18.51 7.87
N TRP A 282 -6.55 17.42 8.44
CA TRP A 282 -6.61 17.19 9.88
C TRP A 282 -5.40 16.39 10.36
N LYS A 283 -5.15 16.41 11.67
CA LYS A 283 -4.07 15.65 12.30
C LYS A 283 -4.57 14.88 13.51
N ASP A 284 -4.25 13.59 13.55
CA ASP A 284 -4.38 12.78 14.75
C ASP A 284 -3.03 12.74 15.48
N VAL A 285 -2.95 13.49 16.59
CA VAL A 285 -1.71 13.70 17.35
C VAL A 285 -1.28 12.42 18.06
N ALA A 286 -2.21 11.58 18.50
CA ALA A 286 -1.91 10.38 19.28
C ALA A 286 -1.11 9.32 18.49
N PRO A 287 -1.52 8.92 17.27
CA PRO A 287 -0.72 8.07 16.40
C PRO A 287 0.33 8.86 15.58
N GLY A 288 0.29 10.21 15.61
CA GLY A 288 1.20 11.04 14.82
C GLY A 288 0.94 10.92 13.32
N LEU A 289 -0.33 11.06 12.89
CA LEU A 289 -0.74 10.94 11.50
C LEU A 289 -1.41 12.23 11.01
N ALA A 290 -0.94 12.75 9.88
CA ALA A 290 -1.56 13.86 9.16
C ALA A 290 -2.37 13.32 7.98
N TYR A 291 -3.48 14.00 7.69
CA TYR A 291 -4.47 13.59 6.72
C TYR A 291 -4.89 14.76 5.84
N SER A 292 -5.21 14.47 4.58
CA SER A 292 -5.95 15.40 3.74
C SER A 292 -6.94 14.66 2.87
N LEU A 293 -8.08 15.28 2.61
CA LEU A 293 -9.08 14.78 1.67
C LEU A 293 -9.41 15.91 0.70
N THR A 294 -9.25 15.65 -0.60
CA THR A 294 -9.46 16.64 -1.66
C THR A 294 -10.51 16.12 -2.65
N VAL A 295 -11.44 16.99 -3.04
CA VAL A 295 -12.44 16.72 -4.10
C VAL A 295 -12.18 17.58 -5.32
N ASP A 296 -12.35 17.03 -6.52
CA ASP A 296 -12.12 17.73 -7.79
C ASP A 296 -13.21 18.74 -8.18
N GLY A 297 -14.46 18.53 -7.72
CA GLY A 297 -15.60 19.39 -8.03
C GLY A 297 -16.74 19.29 -6.99
N GLY A 298 -17.64 20.28 -6.98
CA GLY A 298 -18.80 20.28 -6.09
C GLY A 298 -18.49 20.61 -4.63
N ALA A 299 -17.30 21.11 -4.32
CA ALA A 299 -16.86 21.36 -2.95
C ALA A 299 -17.78 22.32 -2.20
N SER A 300 -18.11 21.92 -0.98
CA SER A 300 -18.78 22.74 0.05
C SER A 300 -18.30 22.27 1.43
N GLU A 301 -18.44 23.11 2.45
CA GLU A 301 -18.10 22.76 3.83
C GLU A 301 -18.78 21.45 4.29
N ALA A 302 -20.07 21.28 3.98
CA ALA A 302 -20.83 20.11 4.37
C ALA A 302 -20.33 18.83 3.68
N LEU A 303 -20.06 18.91 2.38
CA LEU A 303 -19.58 17.77 1.58
C LEU A 303 -18.21 17.28 2.08
N LEU A 304 -17.29 18.21 2.34
CA LEU A 304 -15.95 17.88 2.83
C LEU A 304 -15.99 17.23 4.22
N ASN A 305 -16.81 17.76 5.13
CA ASN A 305 -16.95 17.18 6.47
C ASN A 305 -17.60 15.78 6.45
N ASP A 306 -18.67 15.60 5.67
CA ASP A 306 -19.36 14.30 5.57
C ASP A 306 -18.42 13.20 5.05
N MET A 307 -17.68 13.50 3.99
CA MET A 307 -16.73 12.55 3.42
C MET A 307 -15.55 12.28 4.36
N ALA A 308 -14.99 13.31 5.00
CA ALA A 308 -13.90 13.16 5.96
C ALA A 308 -14.30 12.26 7.14
N ALA A 309 -15.53 12.39 7.64
CA ALA A 309 -16.03 11.53 8.72
C ALA A 309 -16.15 10.06 8.32
N ARG A 310 -16.43 9.77 7.04
CA ARG A 310 -16.54 8.40 6.52
C ARG A 310 -15.20 7.74 6.25
N VAL A 311 -14.23 8.48 5.69
CA VAL A 311 -12.90 7.92 5.39
C VAL A 311 -12.01 7.82 6.63
N PHE A 312 -12.24 8.66 7.65
CA PHE A 312 -11.40 8.67 8.82
C PHE A 312 -11.74 7.51 9.77
N GLN A 313 -10.92 6.47 9.67
CA GLN A 313 -10.86 5.36 10.63
C GLN A 313 -9.71 5.62 11.61
N PRO A 314 -10.01 5.92 12.88
CA PRO A 314 -8.97 6.21 13.86
C PRO A 314 -8.18 4.94 14.19
N ALA A 315 -6.86 5.09 14.32
CA ALA A 315 -5.96 3.98 14.69
C ALA A 315 -6.26 3.42 16.09
N GLN A 316 -6.87 4.24 16.95
CA GLN A 316 -7.39 3.82 18.24
C GLN A 316 -8.91 3.70 18.08
N GLY A 317 -9.47 2.51 18.34
CA GLY A 317 -10.92 2.28 18.24
C GLY A 317 -11.71 3.32 19.04
N GLU A 318 -12.98 3.51 18.69
CA GLU A 318 -13.88 4.38 19.43
C GLU A 318 -14.05 3.84 20.87
N GLU A 319 -13.59 4.57 21.88
CA GLU A 319 -14.00 4.36 23.28
C GLU A 319 -15.43 4.81 23.54
#